data_AF-A0A358QZQ9-F1
#
_entry.id   AF-A0A358QZQ9-F1
#
_cell.length_a   1.000
_cell.length_b   1.000
_cell.length_c   1.000
_cell.angle_alpha   90.00
_cell.angle_beta   90.00
_cell.angle_gamma   90.00
#
_symmetry.space_group_name_H-M   'P 1'
#
loop_
_entity.id
_entity.type
_entity.pdbx_description
1 polymer ?
#
loop_
_entity_poly.entity_id
_entity_poly.type
_entity_poly.pdbx_seq_one_letter_code
_entity_poly.pdbx_strand_id
1 'polypeptide(L)'
;MREYIGSEKGSILPMFVVVVTVLIIIMAVAIDFTRYVLVSEKLKTASDSAAAAAAMSAKRYVRVEIDPGRYEDMCCNSEGKCRRCCKDCGDPFEVEGREDELIENRGYKKYCCSCGCGKVEILERWVEYENNGSEARLMAETYFDLNRPEEMAGSEGESEISSIAVYNNRSSSLYPSVVVRTEGKFKTLMLNFLDKMYPGTNLSELNVSKCSQGGTYYYDVDGNWHRSARSAGGCE
;
A
#
# COMPACT_ATOMS: atom_id res chain seq x y z
N MET A 1 34.02 54.55 19.91
CA MET A 1 32.98 53.50 20.06
C MET A 1 32.29 53.50 21.42
N ARG A 2 32.97 53.86 22.52
CA ARG A 2 32.38 53.91 23.87
C ARG A 2 31.41 55.07 24.14
N GLU A 3 31.47 56.15 23.35
CA GLU A 3 30.62 57.34 23.58
C GLU A 3 29.22 57.28 22.93
N TYR A 4 28.97 56.36 21.99
CA TYR A 4 27.64 56.22 21.38
C TYR A 4 26.69 55.32 22.18
N ILE A 5 27.16 54.63 23.21
CA ILE A 5 26.35 53.71 24.03
C ILE A 5 25.66 54.46 25.19
N GLY A 6 26.09 55.70 25.49
CA GLY A 6 25.61 56.48 26.64
C GLY A 6 24.54 57.54 26.36
N SER A 7 23.99 57.63 25.14
CA SER A 7 22.96 58.61 24.77
C SER A 7 21.67 57.88 24.38
N GLU A 8 20.50 58.38 24.81
CA GLU A 8 19.17 57.82 24.44
C GLU A 8 18.97 57.65 22.92
N LYS A 9 19.66 58.46 22.10
CA LYS A 9 19.66 58.35 20.63
C LYS A 9 20.55 57.21 20.09
N GLY A 10 21.56 56.79 20.84
CA GLY A 10 22.46 55.70 20.48
C GLY A 10 21.96 54.30 20.88
N SER A 11 21.02 54.22 21.84
CA SER A 11 20.38 52.96 22.25
C SER A 11 19.31 52.45 21.26
N ILE A 12 18.79 53.30 20.37
CA ILE A 12 17.78 52.91 19.38
C ILE A 12 18.36 51.92 18.35
N LEU A 13 19.62 52.10 17.97
CA LEU A 13 20.27 51.30 16.94
C LEU A 13 20.46 49.82 17.34
N PRO A 14 20.99 49.48 18.53
CA PRO A 14 21.07 48.08 18.97
C PRO A 14 19.68 47.46 19.23
N MET A 15 18.71 48.22 19.76
CA MET A 15 17.34 47.71 19.91
C MET A 15 16.71 47.39 18.55
N PHE A 16 16.87 48.27 17.56
CA PHE A 16 16.38 48.03 16.20
C PHE A 16 17.03 46.81 15.57
N VAL A 17 18.35 46.63 15.71
CA VAL A 17 19.06 45.45 15.23
C VAL A 17 18.49 44.18 15.87
N VAL A 18 18.30 44.15 17.19
CA VAL A 18 17.70 42.98 17.88
C VAL A 18 16.30 42.68 17.35
N VAL A 19 15.45 43.68 17.20
CA VAL A 19 14.08 43.50 16.68
C VAL A 19 14.10 42.96 15.25
N VAL A 20 14.93 43.51 14.37
CA VAL A 20 15.08 43.02 12.99
C VAL A 20 15.60 41.59 12.96
N THR A 21 16.59 41.25 13.79
CA THR A 21 17.09 39.87 13.90
C THR A 21 15.99 38.91 14.34
N VAL A 22 15.18 39.26 15.35
CA VAL A 22 14.05 38.43 15.79
C VAL A 22 13.04 38.23 14.66
N LEU A 23 12.71 39.29 13.91
CA LEU A 23 11.80 39.18 12.77
C LEU A 23 12.33 38.26 11.66
N ILE A 24 13.63 38.34 11.36
CA ILE A 24 14.29 37.46 10.38
C ILE A 24 14.24 35.99 10.84
N ILE A 25 14.48 35.73 12.12
CA ILE A 25 14.40 34.37 12.69
C ILE A 25 12.98 33.82 12.56
N ILE A 26 11.96 34.61 12.89
CA ILE A 26 10.55 34.18 12.75
C ILE A 26 10.22 33.88 11.28
N MET A 27 10.66 34.74 10.36
CA MET A 27 10.42 34.54 8.92
C MET A 27 11.12 33.27 8.41
N ALA A 28 12.35 33.01 8.86
CA ALA A 28 13.10 31.80 8.53
C ALA A 28 12.38 30.52 8.96
N VAL A 29 11.91 30.51 10.22
CA VAL A 29 11.11 29.40 10.77
C VAL A 29 9.83 29.22 9.97
N ALA A 30 9.13 30.30 9.63
CA ALA A 30 7.89 30.22 8.85
C ALA A 30 8.13 29.62 7.44
N ILE A 31 9.18 30.05 6.75
CA ILE A 31 9.53 29.53 5.41
C ILE A 31 9.85 28.04 5.47
N ASP A 32 10.74 27.60 6.35
CA ASP A 32 11.10 26.17 6.40
C ASP A 32 9.97 25.32 6.97
N PHE A 33 9.11 25.85 7.84
CA PHE A 33 7.89 25.17 8.27
C PHE A 33 6.90 24.96 7.12
N THR A 34 6.67 25.97 6.28
CA THR A 34 5.78 25.80 5.11
C THR A 34 6.35 24.77 4.12
N ARG A 35 7.67 24.77 3.90
CA ARG A 35 8.34 23.73 3.10
C ARG A 35 8.21 22.36 3.74
N TYR A 36 8.40 22.25 5.05
CA TYR A 36 8.22 21.00 5.79
C TYR A 36 6.83 20.40 5.55
N VAL A 37 5.78 21.19 5.69
CA VAL A 37 4.41 20.72 5.45
C VAL A 37 4.25 20.24 4.01
N LEU A 38 4.66 21.05 3.03
CA LEU A 38 4.57 20.69 1.61
C LEU A 38 5.32 19.40 1.25
N VAL A 39 6.58 19.29 1.64
CA VAL A 39 7.40 18.11 1.34
C VAL A 39 6.87 16.89 2.10
N SER A 40 6.36 17.06 3.31
CA SER A 40 5.74 15.97 4.06
C SER A 40 4.49 15.41 3.38
N GLU A 41 3.69 16.25 2.73
CA GLU A 41 2.50 15.81 1.97
C GLU A 41 2.90 15.12 0.66
N LYS A 42 3.98 15.55 0.01
CA LYS A 42 4.55 14.83 -1.13
C LYS A 42 5.02 13.43 -0.72
N LEU A 43 5.74 13.31 0.41
CA LEU A 43 6.16 12.02 0.95
C LEU A 43 4.97 11.14 1.32
N LYS A 44 3.91 11.72 1.89
CA LYS A 44 2.65 11.01 2.18
C LYS A 44 2.00 10.48 0.89
N THR A 45 1.97 11.30 -0.17
CA THR A 45 1.44 10.90 -1.48
C THR A 45 2.23 9.72 -2.08
N ALA A 46 3.57 9.75 -1.98
CA ALA A 46 4.42 8.66 -2.43
C ALA A 46 4.21 7.37 -1.61
N SER A 47 4.02 7.51 -0.30
CA SER A 47 3.70 6.42 0.61
C SER A 47 2.31 5.83 0.32
N ASP A 48 1.32 6.67 0.02
CA ASP A 48 -0.04 6.25 -0.34
C ASP A 48 -0.08 5.51 -1.68
N SER A 49 0.64 6.01 -2.68
CA SER A 49 0.73 5.34 -3.99
C SER A 49 1.42 3.99 -3.87
N ALA A 50 2.50 3.91 -3.08
CA ALA A 50 3.20 2.66 -2.79
C ALA A 50 2.30 1.63 -2.09
N ALA A 51 1.60 2.05 -1.03
CA ALA A 51 0.71 1.17 -0.28
C ALA A 51 -0.49 0.69 -1.13
N ALA A 52 -1.08 1.59 -1.93
CA ALA A 52 -2.16 1.25 -2.83
C ALA A 52 -1.73 0.28 -3.94
N ALA A 53 -0.59 0.53 -4.59
CA ALA A 53 -0.04 -0.37 -5.61
C ALA A 53 0.29 -1.75 -5.04
N ALA A 54 0.89 -1.79 -3.85
CA ALA A 54 1.16 -3.04 -3.15
C ALA A 54 -0.13 -3.81 -2.84
N ALA A 55 -1.19 -3.13 -2.40
CA ALA A 55 -2.49 -3.75 -2.14
C ALA A 55 -3.15 -4.30 -3.41
N MET A 56 -2.95 -3.65 -4.56
CA MET A 56 -3.47 -4.13 -5.86
C MET A 56 -2.79 -5.41 -6.36
N SER A 57 -1.61 -5.77 -5.85
CA SER A 57 -0.92 -7.00 -6.25
C SER A 57 -1.60 -8.29 -5.77
N ALA A 58 -2.51 -8.21 -4.80
CA ALA A 58 -3.23 -9.35 -4.26
C ALA A 58 -3.98 -10.14 -5.35
N LYS A 59 -3.87 -11.47 -5.32
CA LYS A 59 -4.60 -12.37 -6.23
C LYS A 59 -5.85 -12.90 -5.55
N ARG A 60 -6.91 -13.13 -6.33
CA ARG A 60 -8.17 -13.68 -5.84
C ARG A 60 -8.14 -15.20 -5.95
N TYR A 61 -8.59 -15.85 -4.90
CA TYR A 61 -8.70 -17.30 -4.80
C TYR A 61 -10.14 -17.69 -4.52
N VAL A 62 -10.50 -18.87 -5.01
CA VAL A 62 -11.81 -19.47 -4.81
C VAL A 62 -11.68 -20.94 -4.42
N ARG A 63 -12.59 -21.37 -3.56
CA ARG A 63 -12.89 -22.78 -3.37
C ARG A 63 -14.25 -23.04 -4.01
N VAL A 64 -14.29 -24.00 -4.92
CA VAL A 64 -15.50 -24.34 -5.67
C VAL A 64 -15.84 -25.81 -5.52
N GLU A 65 -17.11 -26.11 -5.38
CA GLU A 65 -17.66 -27.45 -5.54
C GLU A 65 -17.99 -27.66 -7.02
N ILE A 66 -17.45 -28.73 -7.60
CA ILE A 66 -17.63 -29.08 -9.00
C ILE A 66 -18.30 -30.44 -9.08
N ASP A 67 -19.47 -30.48 -9.71
CA ASP A 67 -20.05 -31.72 -10.21
C ASP A 67 -19.38 -32.12 -11.54
N PRO A 68 -18.59 -33.22 -11.59
CA PRO A 68 -17.89 -33.64 -12.80
C PRO A 68 -18.86 -34.03 -13.94
N GLY A 69 -20.15 -34.20 -13.63
CA GLY A 69 -21.19 -34.52 -14.58
C GLY A 69 -21.11 -35.96 -15.04
N ARG A 70 -21.15 -36.18 -16.35
CA ARG A 70 -21.35 -37.52 -16.91
C ARG A 70 -20.35 -37.84 -18.02
N TYR A 71 -19.94 -39.10 -18.12
CA TYR A 71 -19.12 -39.59 -19.22
C TYR A 71 -19.95 -40.41 -20.21
N GLU A 72 -19.54 -40.36 -21.47
CA GLU A 72 -20.14 -41.12 -22.56
C GLU A 72 -19.79 -42.60 -22.42
N ASP A 73 -20.81 -43.44 -22.31
CA ASP A 73 -20.69 -44.90 -22.24
C ASP A 73 -21.76 -45.55 -23.13
N MET A 74 -21.67 -46.86 -23.32
CA MET A 74 -22.65 -47.64 -24.05
C MET A 74 -23.66 -48.28 -23.08
N CYS A 75 -24.89 -47.78 -23.06
CA CYS A 75 -25.97 -48.37 -22.26
C CYS A 75 -26.81 -49.31 -23.11
N CYS A 76 -26.94 -50.56 -22.66
CA CYS A 76 -27.81 -51.55 -23.28
C CYS A 76 -29.10 -51.69 -22.47
N ASN A 77 -30.24 -51.76 -23.16
CA ASN A 77 -31.50 -52.12 -22.52
C ASN A 77 -31.59 -53.64 -22.31
N SER A 78 -32.63 -54.10 -21.62
CA SER A 78 -32.93 -55.52 -21.37
C SER A 78 -33.15 -56.36 -22.64
N GLU A 79 -33.32 -55.72 -23.80
CA GLU A 79 -33.44 -56.38 -25.12
C GLU A 79 -32.09 -56.47 -25.87
N GLY A 80 -30.98 -56.03 -25.26
CA GLY A 80 -29.65 -56.03 -25.89
C GLY A 80 -29.42 -54.92 -26.92
N LYS A 81 -30.33 -53.95 -27.07
CA LYS A 81 -30.12 -52.76 -27.90
C LYS A 81 -29.28 -51.75 -27.14
N CYS A 82 -28.06 -51.54 -27.60
CA CYS A 82 -27.10 -50.62 -27.02
C CYS A 82 -27.12 -49.26 -27.70
N ARG A 83 -27.12 -48.18 -26.92
CA ARG A 83 -27.10 -46.79 -27.39
C ARG A 83 -26.15 -45.98 -26.51
N ARG A 84 -25.55 -44.94 -27.09
CA ARG A 84 -24.70 -44.03 -26.32
C ARG A 84 -25.54 -43.33 -25.26
N CYS A 85 -25.04 -43.35 -24.03
CA CYS A 85 -25.66 -42.76 -22.87
C CYS A 85 -24.60 -42.03 -22.07
N CYS A 86 -25.06 -41.20 -21.14
CA CYS A 86 -24.18 -40.51 -20.21
C CYS A 86 -24.37 -41.13 -18.83
N LYS A 87 -23.31 -41.69 -18.25
CA LYS A 87 -23.28 -42.21 -16.87
C LYS A 87 -22.56 -41.25 -15.95
N ASP A 88 -22.96 -41.22 -14.68
CA ASP A 88 -22.39 -40.31 -13.68
C ASP A 88 -20.89 -40.59 -13.50
N CYS A 89 -20.11 -39.50 -13.44
CA CYS A 89 -18.66 -39.56 -13.28
C CYS A 89 -18.18 -39.69 -11.84
N GLY A 90 -19.11 -39.61 -10.89
CA GLY A 90 -18.82 -39.59 -9.46
C GLY A 90 -19.55 -38.44 -8.79
N ASP A 91 -19.34 -38.33 -7.49
CA ASP A 91 -19.94 -37.29 -6.67
C ASP A 91 -19.21 -35.95 -6.87
N PRO A 92 -19.88 -34.82 -6.55
CA PRO A 92 -19.24 -33.51 -6.54
C PRO A 92 -18.03 -33.48 -5.62
N PHE A 93 -17.02 -32.69 -5.99
CA PHE A 93 -15.81 -32.52 -5.20
C PHE A 93 -15.33 -31.08 -5.18
N GLU A 94 -14.56 -30.74 -4.14
CA GLU A 94 -14.03 -29.40 -3.96
C GLU A 94 -12.68 -29.23 -4.66
N VAL A 95 -12.52 -28.08 -5.31
CA VAL A 95 -11.26 -27.64 -5.91
C VAL A 95 -10.97 -26.22 -5.46
N GLU A 96 -9.72 -26.01 -5.07
CA GLU A 96 -9.19 -24.69 -4.73
C GLU A 96 -8.20 -24.22 -5.78
N GLY A 97 -8.21 -22.91 -6.05
CA GLY A 97 -7.26 -22.29 -6.95
C GLY A 97 -7.58 -20.82 -7.19
N ARG A 98 -6.81 -20.19 -8.07
CA ARG A 98 -7.04 -18.78 -8.41
C ARG A 98 -8.36 -18.60 -9.15
N GLU A 99 -9.05 -17.51 -8.84
CA GLU A 99 -10.36 -17.20 -9.45
C GLU A 99 -10.25 -17.02 -10.97
N ASP A 100 -9.18 -16.36 -11.41
CA ASP A 100 -8.95 -16.11 -12.83
C ASP A 100 -8.69 -17.41 -13.61
N GLU A 101 -7.94 -18.34 -13.04
CA GLU A 101 -7.67 -19.64 -13.65
C GLU A 101 -8.88 -20.57 -13.61
N LEU A 102 -9.53 -20.72 -12.45
CA LEU A 102 -10.61 -21.66 -12.28
C LEU A 102 -11.91 -21.17 -12.91
N ILE A 103 -12.30 -19.91 -12.68
CA ILE A 103 -13.63 -19.38 -13.04
C ILE A 103 -13.59 -18.52 -14.29
N GLU A 104 -12.77 -17.47 -14.31
CA GLU A 104 -12.78 -16.49 -15.42
C GLU A 104 -12.33 -17.14 -16.74
N ASN A 105 -11.24 -17.91 -16.69
CA ASN A 105 -10.72 -18.67 -17.83
C ASN A 105 -11.41 -20.03 -18.03
N ARG A 106 -12.46 -20.32 -17.25
CA ARG A 106 -13.20 -21.60 -17.29
C ARG A 106 -12.31 -22.82 -17.08
N GLY A 107 -11.23 -22.70 -16.30
CA GLY A 107 -10.31 -23.80 -15.99
C GLY A 107 -10.97 -24.95 -15.24
N TYR A 108 -12.10 -24.70 -14.55
CA TYR A 108 -12.92 -25.75 -13.94
C TYR A 108 -13.36 -26.82 -14.96
N LYS A 109 -13.40 -26.49 -16.26
CA LYS A 109 -13.82 -27.44 -17.30
C LYS A 109 -12.92 -28.66 -17.45
N LYS A 110 -11.66 -28.58 -17.01
CA LYS A 110 -10.74 -29.73 -17.00
C LYS A 110 -11.19 -30.86 -16.06
N TYR A 111 -12.08 -30.55 -15.13
CA TYR A 111 -12.68 -31.49 -14.19
C TYR A 111 -14.01 -32.08 -14.71
N CYS A 112 -14.53 -31.60 -15.85
CA CYS A 112 -15.74 -32.14 -16.46
C CYS A 112 -15.48 -33.43 -17.21
N CYS A 113 -16.48 -34.29 -17.22
CA CYS A 113 -16.54 -35.43 -18.12
C CYS A 113 -17.08 -35.09 -19.52
N SER A 114 -17.06 -36.09 -20.41
CA SER A 114 -17.30 -35.88 -21.85
C SER A 114 -18.73 -35.45 -22.21
N CYS A 115 -19.74 -35.77 -21.39
CA CYS A 115 -21.11 -35.26 -21.58
C CYS A 115 -21.33 -33.87 -20.95
N GLY A 116 -20.29 -33.26 -20.36
CA GLY A 116 -20.34 -31.95 -19.71
C GLY A 116 -20.26 -32.03 -18.19
N CYS A 117 -20.02 -30.87 -17.57
CA CYS A 117 -20.12 -30.68 -16.11
C CYS A 117 -21.56 -30.51 -15.66
N GLY A 118 -21.82 -30.86 -14.41
CA GLY A 118 -23.01 -30.42 -13.68
C GLY A 118 -22.87 -29.00 -13.13
N LYS A 119 -23.39 -28.77 -11.94
CA LYS A 119 -23.35 -27.47 -11.24
C LYS A 119 -21.92 -27.16 -10.78
N VAL A 120 -21.52 -25.89 -10.89
CA VAL A 120 -20.31 -25.35 -10.26
C VAL A 120 -20.75 -24.29 -9.27
N GLU A 121 -20.40 -24.48 -8.00
CA GLU A 121 -20.79 -23.61 -6.90
C GLU A 121 -19.55 -23.05 -6.20
N ILE A 122 -19.51 -21.74 -6.00
CA ILE A 122 -18.42 -21.11 -5.26
C ILE A 122 -18.75 -21.24 -3.79
N LEU A 123 -17.92 -21.96 -3.04
CA LEU A 123 -18.08 -22.15 -1.60
C LEU A 123 -17.40 -21.04 -0.79
N GLU A 124 -16.29 -20.51 -1.30
CA GLU A 124 -15.50 -19.50 -0.60
C GLU A 124 -14.71 -18.64 -1.58
N ARG A 125 -14.55 -17.36 -1.24
CA ARG A 125 -13.63 -16.42 -1.92
C ARG A 125 -12.70 -15.78 -0.91
N TRP A 126 -11.45 -15.54 -1.31
CA TRP A 126 -10.50 -14.76 -0.53
C TRP A 126 -9.42 -14.15 -1.42
N VAL A 127 -8.55 -13.35 -0.82
CA VAL A 127 -7.38 -12.79 -1.51
C VAL A 127 -6.10 -13.19 -0.80
N GLU A 128 -5.04 -13.37 -1.57
CA GLU A 128 -3.72 -13.63 -1.03
C GLU A 128 -2.64 -12.80 -1.73
N TYR A 129 -1.65 -12.39 -0.95
CA TYR A 129 -0.38 -11.90 -1.45
C TYR A 129 0.57 -13.08 -1.62
N GLU A 130 0.64 -13.61 -2.85
CA GLU A 130 1.48 -14.76 -3.21
C GLU A 130 2.96 -14.54 -2.86
N ASN A 131 3.71 -15.63 -2.70
CA ASN A 131 5.16 -15.61 -2.42
C ASN A 131 5.53 -14.73 -1.21
N ASN A 132 4.72 -14.83 -0.15
CA ASN A 132 4.86 -14.01 1.07
C ASN A 132 4.77 -12.49 0.79
N GLY A 133 4.13 -12.07 -0.30
CA GLY A 133 4.00 -10.68 -0.74
C GLY A 133 5.22 -10.11 -1.45
N SER A 134 5.99 -10.91 -2.19
CA SER A 134 7.13 -10.39 -2.96
C SER A 134 6.70 -9.38 -4.03
N GLU A 135 5.64 -9.66 -4.77
CA GLU A 135 5.05 -8.74 -5.76
C GLU A 135 4.57 -7.45 -5.10
N ALA A 136 3.93 -7.56 -3.92
CA ALA A 136 3.48 -6.40 -3.15
C ALA A 136 4.65 -5.48 -2.76
N ARG A 137 5.78 -6.05 -2.31
CA ARG A 137 6.98 -5.27 -1.96
C ARG A 137 7.61 -4.61 -3.17
N LEU A 138 7.76 -5.33 -4.27
CA LEU A 138 8.30 -4.79 -5.51
C LEU A 138 7.44 -3.63 -6.04
N MET A 139 6.10 -3.78 -6.01
CA MET A 139 5.18 -2.72 -6.41
C MET A 139 5.27 -1.51 -5.48
N ALA A 140 5.36 -1.72 -4.16
CA ALA A 140 5.54 -0.62 -3.21
C ALA A 140 6.82 0.19 -3.52
N GLU A 141 7.95 -0.48 -3.69
CA GLU A 141 9.24 0.15 -4.00
C GLU A 141 9.18 0.91 -5.33
N THR A 142 8.67 0.26 -6.38
CA THR A 142 8.56 0.86 -7.72
C THR A 142 7.70 2.11 -7.70
N TYR A 143 6.54 2.07 -7.05
CA TYR A 143 5.62 3.21 -7.01
C TYR A 143 6.11 4.31 -6.08
N PHE A 144 6.81 3.97 -4.98
CA PHE A 144 7.46 4.97 -4.15
C PHE A 144 8.53 5.72 -4.95
N ASP A 145 9.40 5.01 -5.67
CA ASP A 145 10.48 5.60 -6.45
C ASP A 145 9.96 6.52 -7.57
N LEU A 146 8.87 6.14 -8.23
CA LEU A 146 8.20 6.97 -9.25
C LEU A 146 7.58 8.25 -8.67
N ASN A 147 7.22 8.25 -7.39
CA ASN A 147 6.57 9.39 -6.73
C ASN A 147 7.48 10.07 -5.70
N ARG A 148 8.78 9.73 -5.69
CA ARG A 148 9.73 10.22 -4.70
C ARG A 148 9.80 11.76 -4.77
N PRO A 149 9.65 12.49 -3.65
CA PRO A 149 9.76 13.94 -3.67
C PRO A 149 11.14 14.39 -4.13
N GLU A 150 11.21 15.31 -5.10
CA GLU A 150 12.48 15.85 -5.60
C GLU A 150 13.30 16.52 -4.50
N GLU A 151 12.62 17.18 -3.54
CA GLU A 151 13.27 17.82 -2.38
C GLU A 151 13.89 16.81 -1.40
N MET A 152 13.59 15.52 -1.54
CA MET A 152 14.14 14.42 -0.75
C MET A 152 14.87 13.40 -1.64
N ALA A 153 15.49 13.89 -2.72
CA ALA A 153 16.30 13.11 -3.63
C ALA A 153 17.63 13.82 -3.95
N GLY A 154 18.71 13.03 -4.08
CA GLY A 154 20.01 13.51 -4.53
C GLY A 154 20.66 14.50 -3.56
N SER A 155 21.04 15.68 -4.06
CA SER A 155 21.80 16.67 -3.28
C SER A 155 20.94 17.46 -2.29
N GLU A 156 19.62 17.43 -2.41
CA GLU A 156 18.68 18.23 -1.59
C GLU A 156 18.16 17.46 -0.36
N GLY A 157 18.28 16.12 -0.38
CA GLY A 157 17.79 15.25 0.67
C GLY A 157 17.76 13.78 0.26
N GLU A 158 17.26 12.94 1.15
CA GLU A 158 17.14 11.49 0.94
C GLU A 158 15.76 11.03 1.42
N SER A 159 15.19 10.03 0.76
CA SER A 159 13.95 9.38 1.20
C SER A 159 13.94 7.92 0.79
N GLU A 160 13.33 7.11 1.65
CA GLU A 160 13.26 5.66 1.48
C GLU A 160 12.03 5.07 2.15
N ILE A 161 11.73 3.82 1.80
CA ILE A 161 10.77 3.01 2.53
C ILE A 161 11.49 2.37 3.72
N SER A 162 11.12 2.77 4.93
CA SER A 162 11.65 2.19 6.18
C SER A 162 11.14 0.77 6.43
N SER A 163 9.89 0.47 6.06
CA SER A 163 9.31 -0.88 6.21
C SER A 163 8.07 -1.10 5.34
N ILE A 164 7.88 -2.36 4.94
CA ILE A 164 6.68 -2.85 4.24
C ILE A 164 6.15 -4.05 5.02
N ALA A 165 4.95 -3.92 5.58
CA ALA A 165 4.26 -5.00 6.28
C ALA A 165 3.07 -5.49 5.45
N VAL A 166 3.12 -6.76 5.04
CA VAL A 166 2.05 -7.41 4.27
C VAL A 166 1.20 -8.25 5.21
N TYR A 167 -0.07 -7.90 5.36
CA TYR A 167 -1.02 -8.62 6.20
C TYR A 167 -1.82 -9.61 5.37
N ASN A 168 -1.27 -10.82 5.23
CA ASN A 168 -1.89 -11.92 4.47
C ASN A 168 -2.68 -12.92 5.34
N ASN A 169 -2.60 -12.80 6.67
CA ASN A 169 -3.29 -13.74 7.57
C ASN A 169 -4.77 -13.39 7.73
N ARG A 170 -5.65 -14.26 7.23
CA ARG A 170 -7.12 -14.14 7.31
C ARG A 170 -7.70 -14.02 8.72
N SER A 171 -6.96 -14.38 9.77
CA SER A 171 -7.42 -14.16 11.16
C SER A 171 -7.10 -12.76 11.70
N SER A 172 -6.22 -12.01 11.04
CA SER A 172 -5.83 -10.66 11.46
C SER A 172 -6.91 -9.62 11.16
N SER A 173 -7.07 -8.64 12.04
CA SER A 173 -7.92 -7.47 11.80
C SER A 173 -7.36 -6.51 10.75
N LEU A 174 -6.08 -6.64 10.42
CA LEU A 174 -5.38 -5.86 9.39
C LEU A 174 -5.41 -6.57 8.02
N TYR A 175 -5.98 -7.76 7.92
CA TYR A 175 -6.12 -8.45 6.64
C TYR A 175 -7.37 -7.99 5.87
N PRO A 176 -7.30 -7.89 4.53
CA PRO A 176 -6.09 -7.92 3.69
C PRO A 176 -5.56 -6.50 3.46
N SER A 177 -4.30 -6.25 3.84
CA SER A 177 -3.68 -4.95 3.56
C SER A 177 -2.17 -4.99 3.49
N VAL A 178 -1.60 -3.94 2.91
CA VAL A 178 -0.17 -3.64 2.95
C VAL A 178 0.02 -2.29 3.62
N VAL A 179 0.89 -2.25 4.63
CA VAL A 179 1.31 -1.02 5.31
C VAL A 179 2.72 -0.67 4.86
N VAL A 180 2.89 0.57 4.41
CA VAL A 180 4.17 1.14 3.97
C VAL A 180 4.50 2.28 4.91
N ARG A 181 5.73 2.27 5.45
CA ARG A 181 6.27 3.39 6.23
C ARG A 181 7.44 3.99 5.49
N THR A 182 7.42 5.29 5.32
CA THR A 182 8.47 6.03 4.62
C THR A 182 9.14 7.01 5.56
N GLU A 183 10.42 7.22 5.33
CA GLU A 183 11.22 8.22 6.01
C GLU A 183 11.92 9.08 4.97
N GLY A 184 12.11 10.35 5.30
CA GLY A 184 12.80 11.29 4.44
C GLY A 184 13.45 12.40 5.22
N LYS A 185 14.49 12.97 4.63
CA LYS A 185 15.24 14.12 5.13
C LYS A 185 15.38 15.12 4.01
N PHE A 186 15.25 16.41 4.32
CA PHE A 186 15.46 17.46 3.34
C PHE A 186 16.19 18.65 3.98
N LYS A 187 16.93 19.38 3.16
CA LYS A 187 17.70 20.55 3.60
C LYS A 187 16.82 21.77 3.84
N THR A 188 17.09 22.46 4.94
CA THR A 188 16.46 23.75 5.24
C THR A 188 17.13 24.87 4.44
N LEU A 189 16.34 25.85 4.01
CA LEU A 189 16.87 26.99 3.24
C LEU A 189 17.33 28.12 4.15
N MET A 190 16.53 28.43 5.18
CA MET A 190 16.75 29.59 6.04
C MET A 190 17.24 29.15 7.42
N LEU A 191 16.74 28.05 7.98
CA LEU A 191 17.16 27.60 9.31
C LEU A 191 18.65 27.22 9.40
N ASN A 192 19.30 26.89 8.29
CA ASN A 192 20.75 26.63 8.24
C ASN A 192 21.60 27.83 8.73
N PHE A 193 21.13 29.09 8.65
CA PHE A 193 21.90 30.20 9.24
C PHE A 193 21.90 30.15 10.78
N LEU A 194 20.88 29.56 11.40
CA LEU A 194 20.78 29.45 12.86
C LEU A 194 21.82 28.48 13.41
N ASP A 195 22.22 27.46 12.66
CA ASP A 195 23.31 26.55 13.08
C ASP A 195 24.65 27.29 13.22
N LYS A 196 24.84 28.40 12.49
CA LYS A 196 26.02 29.29 12.67
C LYS A 196 25.92 30.17 13.91
N MET A 197 24.70 30.51 14.36
CA MET A 197 24.49 31.34 15.55
C MET A 197 24.38 30.51 16.84
N TYR A 198 23.90 29.28 16.74
CA TYR A 198 23.71 28.35 17.86
C TYR A 198 24.39 27.00 17.55
N PRO A 199 25.73 26.93 17.69
CA PRO A 199 26.48 25.71 17.41
C PRO A 199 25.98 24.56 18.31
N GLY A 200 25.64 23.43 17.70
CA GLY A 200 25.08 22.25 18.38
C GLY A 200 23.63 21.95 18.02
N THR A 201 22.95 22.82 17.29
CA THR A 201 21.69 22.49 16.61
C THR A 201 21.98 21.86 15.24
N ASN A 202 21.17 20.89 14.81
CA ASN A 202 21.17 20.38 13.45
C ASN A 202 19.87 20.84 12.77
N LEU A 203 19.80 22.13 12.46
CA LEU A 203 18.67 22.72 11.75
C LEU A 203 18.90 22.76 10.24
N SER A 204 20.07 22.33 9.77
CA SER A 204 20.40 22.20 8.35
C SER A 204 19.52 21.18 7.61
N GLU A 205 18.95 20.21 8.34
CA GLU A 205 18.09 19.15 7.80
C GLU A 205 16.88 18.92 8.70
N LEU A 206 15.75 18.58 8.09
CA LEU A 206 14.53 18.17 8.80
C LEU A 206 14.11 16.76 8.37
N ASN A 207 13.77 15.93 9.35
CA ASN A 207 13.30 14.57 9.13
C ASN A 207 11.76 14.54 9.06
N VAL A 208 11.23 13.70 8.19
CA VAL A 208 9.81 13.42 8.05
C VAL A 208 9.62 11.90 8.04
N SER A 209 8.61 11.43 8.76
CA SER A 209 8.14 10.04 8.67
C SER A 209 6.66 10.03 8.35
N LYS A 210 6.24 9.13 7.45
CA LYS A 210 4.84 8.94 7.08
C LYS A 210 4.52 7.45 7.08
N CYS A 211 3.27 7.14 7.38
CA CYS A 211 2.73 5.80 7.22
C CYS A 211 1.49 5.85 6.33
N SER A 212 1.35 4.82 5.50
CA SER A 212 0.20 4.60 4.63
C SER A 212 -0.21 3.15 4.65
N GLN A 213 -1.51 2.90 4.48
CA GLN A 213 -2.06 1.55 4.39
C GLN A 213 -2.96 1.43 3.16
N GLY A 214 -2.67 0.45 2.32
CA GLY A 214 -3.51 0.05 1.20
C GLY A 214 -4.29 -1.21 1.57
N GLY A 215 -5.62 -1.14 1.50
CA GLY A 215 -6.50 -2.29 1.69
C GLY A 215 -6.88 -2.93 0.35
N THR A 216 -6.99 -4.25 0.34
CA THR A 216 -7.63 -4.99 -0.77
C THR A 216 -9.07 -5.31 -0.37
N TYR A 217 -9.99 -5.31 -1.33
CA TYR A 217 -11.39 -5.64 -1.08
C TYR A 217 -11.86 -6.71 -2.06
N TYR A 218 -12.72 -7.62 -1.60
CA TYR A 218 -13.36 -8.62 -2.44
C TYR A 218 -14.81 -8.87 -2.00
N TYR A 219 -15.62 -9.36 -2.93
CA TYR A 219 -16.99 -9.77 -2.67
C TYR A 219 -17.01 -11.19 -2.12
N ASP A 220 -17.80 -11.41 -1.09
CA ASP A 220 -18.13 -12.74 -0.61
C ASP A 220 -19.08 -13.47 -1.59
N VAL A 221 -19.27 -14.77 -1.35
CA VAL A 221 -20.20 -15.64 -2.10
C VAL A 221 -21.63 -15.09 -2.06
N ASP A 222 -22.04 -14.48 -0.94
CA ASP A 222 -23.37 -13.86 -0.76
C ASP A 222 -23.49 -12.46 -1.40
N GLY A 223 -22.47 -11.97 -2.09
CA GLY A 223 -22.45 -10.63 -2.70
C GLY A 223 -22.29 -9.48 -1.69
N ASN A 224 -22.07 -9.79 -0.41
CA ASN A 224 -21.70 -8.82 0.61
C ASN A 224 -20.22 -8.46 0.49
N TRP A 225 -19.87 -7.19 0.75
CA TRP A 225 -18.46 -6.79 0.86
C TRP A 225 -17.82 -7.48 2.07
N HIS A 226 -16.72 -8.19 1.86
CA HIS A 226 -15.94 -8.72 2.97
C HIS A 226 -14.71 -7.88 3.28
N ARG A 227 -14.56 -7.64 4.60
CA ARG A 227 -13.41 -7.07 5.33
C ARG A 227 -12.67 -5.92 4.67
N SER A 228 -12.98 -4.71 5.12
CA SER A 228 -11.98 -3.65 5.15
C SER A 228 -10.94 -3.97 6.24
N ALA A 229 -9.66 -3.88 5.90
CA ALA A 229 -8.63 -3.90 6.92
C ALA A 229 -8.85 -2.71 7.88
N ARG A 230 -8.73 -2.95 9.19
CA ARG A 230 -8.67 -1.84 10.15
C ARG A 230 -7.41 -1.02 9.91
N SER A 231 -7.45 0.26 10.30
CA SER A 231 -6.26 1.11 10.26
C SER A 231 -5.18 0.54 11.18
N ALA A 232 -3.96 0.43 10.66
CA ALA A 232 -2.79 0.08 11.44
C ALA A 232 -2.41 1.28 12.32
N GLY A 233 -2.07 1.01 13.58
CA GLY A 233 -1.66 2.05 14.52
C GLY A 233 -0.49 2.89 13.98
N GLY A 234 -0.67 4.20 13.99
CA GLY A 234 0.31 5.16 13.47
C GLY A 234 0.20 5.45 11.97
N CYS A 235 -0.87 4.99 11.31
CA CYS A 235 -1.16 5.24 9.88
C CYS A 235 -2.52 5.94 9.68
N GLU A 236 -3.08 6.49 10.76
CA GLU A 236 -4.27 7.33 10.80
C GLU A 236 -3.97 8.78 10.39
#